data_AF-L5LT51-F1
#
_entry.id   AF-L5LT51-F1
#
_cell.length_a   1.000
_cell.length_b   1.000
_cell.length_c   1.000
_cell.angle_alpha   90.00
_cell.angle_beta   90.00
_cell.angle_gamma   90.00
#
_symmetry.space_group_name_H-M   'P 1'
#
loop_
_entity.id
_entity.type
_entity.pdbx_description
1 polymer ?
#
loop_
_entity_poly.entity_id
_entity_poly.type
_entity_poly.pdbx_seq_one_letter_code
_entity_poly.pdbx_strand_id
1 'polypeptide(L)'
;MPLPPRHNDNKTFLVWINEEDHLRVISMQKGGNMKEVFTRFCNGLTQIEGLFKSKNYEFMWNPHLGYILTCPSNLGTGLRAGVHIKLPHLGKHDKFAEVLKRLRLQKRGTGAWGRV
;
A
#
# COMPACT_ATOMS: atom_id res chain seq x y z
N MET A 1 -8.59 8.29 19.16
CA MET A 1 -7.22 8.47 18.65
C MET A 1 -6.83 7.17 17.95
N PRO A 2 -6.45 7.16 16.67
CA PRO A 2 -6.03 5.93 16.01
C PRO A 2 -4.81 5.36 16.73
N LEU A 3 -4.75 4.03 16.84
CA LEU A 3 -3.63 3.35 17.47
C LEU A 3 -2.35 3.58 16.64
N PRO A 4 -1.18 3.73 17.28
CA PRO A 4 0.08 3.82 16.54
C PRO A 4 0.28 2.53 15.72
N PRO A 5 0.85 2.64 14.52
CA PRO A 5 1.06 1.47 13.67
C PRO A 5 2.04 0.50 14.32
N ARG A 6 1.80 -0.80 14.14
CA ARG A 6 2.80 -1.83 14.45
C ARG A 6 3.87 -1.78 13.37
N HIS A 7 5.15 -1.93 13.74
CA HIS A 7 6.24 -1.92 12.77
C HIS A 7 7.41 -2.79 13.24
N ASN A 8 8.28 -3.18 12.30
CA ASN A 8 9.58 -3.75 12.64
C ASN A 8 10.55 -2.65 13.12
N ASP A 9 11.68 -3.03 13.74
CA ASP A 9 12.64 -2.07 14.32
C ASP A 9 13.13 -1.02 13.32
N ASN A 10 13.36 -1.45 12.08
CA ASN A 10 13.83 -0.59 10.98
C ASN A 10 12.74 0.30 10.36
N LYS A 11 11.47 0.18 10.78
CA LYS A 11 10.32 0.90 10.21
C LYS A 11 10.19 0.75 8.69
N THR A 12 10.60 -0.39 8.15
CA THR A 12 10.52 -0.72 6.71
C THR A 12 9.32 -1.61 6.37
N PHE A 13 8.66 -2.14 7.40
CA PHE A 13 7.43 -2.91 7.31
C PHE A 13 6.51 -2.53 8.46
N LEU A 14 5.29 -2.10 8.14
CA LEU A 14 4.31 -1.56 9.09
C LEU A 14 2.93 -2.17 8.85
N VAL A 15 2.12 -2.19 9.90
CA VAL A 15 0.73 -2.58 9.85
C VAL A 15 -0.09 -1.55 10.63
N TRP A 16 -0.97 -0.84 9.94
CA TRP A 16 -1.98 0.01 10.57
C TRP A 16 -3.18 -0.86 10.91
N ILE A 17 -3.79 -0.62 12.07
CA ILE A 17 -4.88 -1.43 12.60
C ILE A 17 -6.07 -0.51 12.85
N ASN A 18 -7.23 -0.86 12.29
CA ASN A 18 -8.50 -0.15 12.46
C ASN A 18 -8.42 1.35 12.16
N GLU A 19 -7.89 1.68 10.98
CA GLU A 19 -7.93 3.04 10.43
C GLU A 19 -9.02 3.11 9.34
N GLU A 20 -8.69 3.20 8.06
CA GLU A 20 -9.64 3.08 6.93
C GLU A 20 -10.18 1.64 6.76
N ASP A 21 -9.33 0.65 7.07
CA ASP A 21 -9.61 -0.78 6.97
C ASP A 21 -9.13 -1.48 8.26
N HIS A 22 -9.55 -2.74 8.47
CA HIS A 22 -9.11 -3.55 9.61
C HIS A 22 -7.58 -3.64 9.69
N LEU A 23 -6.92 -3.88 8.55
CA LEU A 23 -5.47 -3.92 8.43
C LEU A 23 -5.02 -3.21 7.15
N ARG A 24 -3.98 -2.38 7.27
CA ARG A 24 -3.21 -1.90 6.13
C ARG A 24 -1.74 -2.28 6.31
N VAL A 25 -1.29 -3.22 5.49
CA VAL A 25 0.10 -3.69 5.45
C VAL A 25 0.91 -2.79 4.52
N ILE A 26 2.05 -2.31 5.00
CA ILE A 26 2.89 -1.32 4.32
C ILE A 26 4.33 -1.81 4.31
N SER A 27 4.98 -1.80 3.15
CA SER A 27 6.41 -1.96 3.01
C SER A 27 6.96 -0.72 2.32
N MET A 28 7.99 -0.11 2.91
CA MET A 28 8.59 1.11 2.36
C MET A 28 10.06 1.23 2.73
N GLN A 29 10.83 1.96 1.92
CA GLN A 29 12.21 2.33 2.21
C GLN A 29 12.61 3.57 1.41
N LYS A 30 13.73 4.19 1.78
CA LYS A 30 14.37 5.23 0.95
C LYS A 30 15.06 4.58 -0.26
N GLY A 31 15.20 5.34 -1.35
CA GLY A 31 15.80 4.88 -2.61
C GLY A 31 14.76 4.34 -3.60
N GLY A 32 15.24 3.75 -4.69
CA GLY A 32 14.42 3.32 -5.84
C GLY A 32 14.22 1.82 -5.98
N ASN A 33 14.62 1.01 -4.98
CA ASN A 33 14.58 -0.45 -5.08
C ASN A 33 13.17 -1.02 -4.84
N MET A 34 12.27 -0.84 -5.80
CA MET A 34 10.89 -1.35 -5.73
C MET A 34 10.84 -2.87 -5.58
N LYS A 35 11.79 -3.59 -6.19
CA LYS A 35 11.86 -5.05 -6.14
C LYS A 35 12.02 -5.54 -4.70
N GLU A 36 12.96 -4.96 -3.95
CA GLU A 36 13.18 -5.31 -2.55
C GLU A 36 11.97 -4.96 -1.67
N VAL A 37 11.36 -3.79 -1.86
CA VAL A 37 10.15 -3.38 -1.16
C VAL A 37 9.02 -4.38 -1.39
N PHE A 38 8.81 -4.79 -2.63
CA PHE A 38 7.76 -5.72 -3.03
C PHE A 38 8.03 -7.14 -2.51
N THR A 39 9.28 -7.63 -2.58
CA THR A 39 9.67 -8.92 -1.99
C THR A 39 9.38 -8.95 -0.48
N ARG A 40 9.76 -7.90 0.25
CA ARG A 40 9.48 -7.79 1.69
C ARG A 40 7.96 -7.72 1.96
N PHE A 41 7.22 -6.99 1.13
CA PHE A 41 5.76 -6.90 1.22
C PHE A 41 5.11 -8.28 1.08
N CYS A 42 5.42 -9.02 0.00
CA CYS A 42 4.87 -10.35 -0.24
C CYS A 42 5.23 -11.32 0.88
N ASN A 43 6.49 -11.38 1.30
CA ASN A 43 6.93 -12.28 2.36
C ASN A 43 6.24 -11.96 3.71
N GLY A 44 6.06 -10.68 4.02
CA GLY A 44 5.37 -10.26 5.23
C GLY A 44 3.86 -10.55 5.18
N LEU A 45 3.22 -10.31 4.04
CA LEU A 45 1.80 -10.56 3.85
C LEU A 45 1.47 -12.06 3.96
N THR A 46 2.28 -12.93 3.33
CA THR A 46 2.13 -14.39 3.44
C THR A 46 2.26 -14.87 4.89
N GLN A 47 3.20 -14.31 5.65
CA GLN A 47 3.36 -14.65 7.08
C GLN A 47 2.17 -14.18 7.91
N ILE A 48 1.67 -12.96 7.68
CA ILE A 48 0.47 -12.45 8.36
C ILE A 48 -0.72 -13.37 8.05
N GLU A 49 -0.97 -13.69 6.78
CA GLU A 49 -2.08 -14.57 6.40
C GLU A 49 -1.95 -15.97 7.04
N GLY A 50 -0.74 -16.54 7.06
CA GLY A 50 -0.48 -17.81 7.74
C GLY A 50 -0.75 -17.77 9.24
N LEU A 51 -0.40 -16.66 9.92
CA LEU A 51 -0.67 -16.47 11.34
C LEU A 51 -2.14 -16.27 11.67
N PHE A 52 -2.92 -15.66 10.77
CA PHE A 52 -4.37 -15.54 10.95
C PHE A 52 -5.04 -16.90 10.79
N LYS A 53 -4.68 -17.65 9.74
CA LYS A 53 -5.19 -19.00 9.49
C LYS A 53 -4.88 -19.96 10.65
N SER A 54 -3.67 -19.92 11.21
CA SER A 54 -3.31 -20.77 12.37
C SER A 54 -4.11 -20.47 13.63
N LYS A 55 -4.72 -19.29 13.72
CA LYS A 55 -5.62 -18.87 14.80
C LYS A 55 -7.10 -18.99 14.43
N ASN A 56 -7.42 -19.67 13.33
CA ASN A 56 -8.77 -19.85 12.80
C ASN A 56 -9.47 -18.52 12.45
N TYR A 57 -8.70 -17.53 11.97
CA TYR A 57 -9.21 -16.30 11.37
C TYR A 57 -8.93 -16.28 9.87
N GLU A 58 -9.87 -15.75 9.10
CA GLU A 58 -9.75 -15.61 7.64
C GLU A 58 -9.94 -14.17 7.20
N PHE A 59 -9.34 -13.82 6.05
CA PHE A 59 -9.60 -12.53 5.40
C PHE A 59 -10.90 -12.58 4.61
N MET A 60 -11.60 -11.44 4.56
CA MET A 60 -12.77 -11.28 3.71
C MET A 60 -12.36 -11.37 2.24
N TRP A 61 -12.78 -12.44 1.56
CA TRP A 61 -12.41 -12.70 0.17
C TRP A 61 -13.54 -13.44 -0.56
N ASN A 62 -13.72 -13.17 -1.85
CA ASN A 62 -14.56 -14.00 -2.71
C ASN A 62 -14.00 -14.12 -4.14
N PRO A 63 -14.46 -15.12 -4.94
CA PRO A 63 -13.93 -15.37 -6.27
C PRO A 63 -14.12 -14.23 -7.28
N HIS A 64 -15.15 -13.39 -7.09
CA HIS A 64 -15.48 -12.32 -8.03
C HIS A 64 -14.67 -11.04 -7.76
N LEU A 65 -14.55 -10.65 -6.49
CA LEU A 65 -14.00 -9.37 -6.07
C LEU A 65 -12.59 -9.47 -5.47
N GLY A 66 -12.09 -10.67 -5.20
CA GLY A 66 -10.83 -10.83 -4.46
C GLY A 66 -10.99 -10.42 -2.99
N TYR A 67 -9.98 -9.76 -2.43
CA TYR A 67 -10.03 -9.25 -1.06
C TYR A 67 -11.01 -8.08 -0.94
N ILE A 68 -11.86 -8.13 0.08
CA ILE A 68 -12.87 -7.11 0.37
C ILE A 68 -12.29 -6.09 1.35
N LEU A 69 -12.42 -4.81 0.99
CA LEU A 69 -12.00 -3.66 1.78
C LEU A 69 -13.13 -2.63 1.80
N THR A 70 -13.04 -1.64 2.69
CA THR A 70 -14.11 -0.66 2.96
C THR A 70 -14.50 0.14 1.72
N CYS A 71 -13.52 0.61 0.94
CA CYS A 71 -13.76 1.39 -0.27
C CYS A 71 -13.75 0.49 -1.52
N PRO A 72 -14.72 0.60 -2.44
CA PRO A 72 -14.72 -0.14 -3.70
C PRO A 72 -13.45 0.04 -4.54
N SER A 73 -12.74 1.17 -4.42
CA SER A 73 -11.48 1.40 -5.13
C SER A 73 -10.32 0.49 -4.67
N ASN A 74 -10.47 -0.16 -3.51
CA ASN A 74 -9.46 -1.00 -2.90
C ASN A 74 -9.74 -2.51 -3.10
N LEU A 75 -10.82 -2.88 -3.79
CA LEU A 75 -11.13 -4.29 -4.06
C LEU A 75 -10.06 -5.00 -4.91
N GLY A 76 -10.12 -6.33 -4.95
CA GLY A 76 -9.20 -7.16 -5.72
C GLY A 76 -7.97 -7.48 -4.88
N THR A 77 -6.85 -6.83 -5.19
CA THR A 77 -5.59 -7.05 -4.48
C THR A 77 -5.41 -6.13 -3.28
N GLY A 78 -6.18 -5.03 -3.18
CA GLY A 78 -5.92 -3.95 -2.22
C GLY A 78 -4.55 -3.28 -2.39
N LEU A 79 -3.81 -3.60 -3.45
CA LEU A 79 -2.42 -3.20 -3.61
C LEU A 79 -2.32 -1.78 -4.16
N ARG A 80 -1.54 -0.96 -3.45
CA ARG A 80 -1.11 0.34 -3.95
C ARG A 80 0.40 0.48 -3.90
N ALA A 81 1.05 0.27 -5.03
CA ALA A 81 2.47 0.52 -5.22
C ALA A 81 2.70 1.94 -5.76
N GLY A 82 3.73 2.63 -5.24
CA GLY A 82 4.03 4.00 -5.68
C GLY A 82 5.40 4.46 -5.22
N VAL A 83 5.84 5.59 -5.78
CA VAL A 83 7.13 6.21 -5.49
C VAL A 83 6.95 7.70 -5.20
N HIS A 84 7.77 8.23 -4.30
CA HIS A 84 7.97 9.67 -4.20
C HIS A 84 9.07 10.06 -5.18
N ILE A 85 8.69 10.76 -6.25
CA ILE A 85 9.58 11.16 -7.34
C ILE A 85 9.53 12.67 -7.56
N LYS A 86 10.70 13.31 -7.67
CA LYS A 86 10.82 14.73 -7.98
C LYS A 86 10.81 14.92 -9.49
N LEU A 87 9.78 15.59 -10.00
CA LEU A 87 9.57 15.83 -11.44
C LEU A 87 9.51 17.35 -11.72
N PRO A 88 10.64 18.08 -11.66
CA PRO A 88 10.65 19.54 -11.69
C PRO A 88 10.14 20.14 -13.01
N HIS A 89 10.32 19.42 -14.13
CA HIS A 89 9.89 19.83 -15.47
C HIS A 89 8.59 19.14 -15.86
N LEU A 90 8.55 17.81 -15.80
CA LEU A 90 7.38 17.03 -16.22
C LEU A 90 6.13 17.37 -15.41
N GLY A 91 6.26 17.69 -14.12
CA GLY A 91 5.12 18.08 -13.27
C GLY A 91 4.43 19.39 -13.66
N LYS A 92 5.10 20.26 -14.45
CA LYS A 92 4.58 21.54 -14.93
C LYS A 92 4.07 21.48 -16.39
N HIS A 93 4.29 20.36 -17.07
CA HIS A 93 3.97 20.21 -18.48
C HIS A 93 2.46 20.00 -18.68
N ASP A 94 1.84 20.66 -19.66
CA ASP A 94 0.39 20.63 -19.88
C ASP A 94 -0.16 19.20 -20.10
N LYS A 95 0.63 18.36 -20.75
CA LYS A 95 0.30 16.94 -20.99
C LYS A 95 0.53 16.01 -19.80
N PHE A 96 0.95 16.50 -18.63
CA PHE A 96 1.28 15.63 -17.50
C PHE A 96 0.10 14.77 -17.04
N ALA A 97 -1.10 15.37 -16.97
CA ALA A 97 -2.31 14.63 -16.63
C ALA A 97 -2.66 13.55 -17.67
N GLU A 98 -2.42 13.83 -18.95
CA GLU A 98 -2.65 12.88 -20.03
C GLU A 98 -1.69 11.68 -19.94
N VAL A 99 -0.40 11.93 -19.70
CA VAL A 99 0.61 10.87 -19.52
C VAL A 99 0.23 9.95 -18.35
N LEU A 100 -0.18 10.51 -17.22
CA LEU A 100 -0.63 9.73 -16.06
C LEU A 100 -1.85 8.87 -16.40
N LYS A 101 -2.83 9.43 -17.12
CA LYS A 101 -4.03 8.69 -17.56
C LYS A 101 -3.65 7.52 -18.47
N ARG A 102 -2.78 7.73 -19.46
CA ARG A 102 -2.32 6.69 -20.39
C ARG A 102 -1.57 5.57 -19.68
N LEU A 103 -0.77 5.90 -18.67
CA LEU A 103 -0.01 4.94 -17.87
C LEU A 103 -0.83 4.31 -16.72
N ARG A 104 -2.11 4.70 -16.57
CA ARG A 104 -2.99 4.28 -15.45
C ARG A 104 -2.38 4.58 -14.07
N LEU A 105 -1.69 5.72 -13.95
CA LEU A 105 -1.06 6.19 -12.72
C LEU A 105 -1.87 7.30 -12.06
N GLN A 106 -1.87 7.31 -10.73
CA GLN A 106 -2.51 8.36 -9.93
C GLN A 106 -1.44 9.24 -9.27
N LYS A 107 -1.52 10.57 -9.44
CA LYS A 107 -0.70 11.53 -8.68
C LYS A 107 -1.32 11.83 -7.32
N ARG A 108 -0.49 11.91 -6.27
CA ARG A 108 -0.86 12.45 -4.94
C ARG A 108 0.26 13.31 -4.39
N GLY A 109 -0.07 14.24 -3.49
CA GLY A 109 0.93 15.04 -2.77
C GLY A 109 1.74 14.19 -1.78
N THR A 110 2.93 14.66 -1.41
CA THR A 110 3.85 13.96 -0.49
C THR A 110 3.30 13.77 0.93
N GLY A 111 2.29 14.55 1.34
CA GLY A 111 1.62 14.43 2.64
C GLY A 111 0.38 13.53 2.65
N ALA A 112 0.00 12.93 1.51
CA ALA A 112 -1.22 12.11 1.42
C ALA A 112 -1.08 10.71 2.04
N TRP A 113 0.14 10.33 2.41
CA TRP A 113 0.43 9.20 3.28
C TRP A 113 0.96 9.80 4.57
N GLY A 114 0.21 9.66 5.66
CA GLY A 114 0.54 10.28 6.95
C GLY A 114 2.03 10.15 7.28
N ARG A 115 2.60 11.22 7.85
CA ARG A 115 3.99 11.23 8.33
C ARG A 115 4.22 10.01 9.22
N VAL A 116 5.01 9.05 8.74
CA VAL A 116 5.60 8.00 9.58
C VAL A 116 7.01 8.44 9.96
#